data_AF-A0A6S7LSH2-F1
#
_entry.id   AF-A0A6S7LSH2-F1
#
_cell.length_a   1.000
_cell.length_b   1.000
_cell.length_c   1.000
_cell.angle_alpha   90.00
_cell.angle_beta   90.00
_cell.angle_gamma   90.00
#
_symmetry.space_group_name_H-M   'P 1'
#
loop_
_entity.id
_entity.type
_entity.pdbx_description
1 polymer ?
#
loop_
_entity_poly.entity_id
_entity_poly.type
_entity_poly.pdbx_seq_one_letter_code
_entity_poly.pdbx_strand_id
1 'polypeptide(L)'
;MLMVLLVKLWILQTLSVAKKKLLNKLPTILHKYLYPDTCPTVCKIWTSFEEYYNTISDFNLTNDCAINIYDKGKAWIKLFCSLKDLRRGYTRARVTPYMHLMVYHVPYFVQNYGCFKQFTGQGVEKNNDDAKSVKRIMLNPATPVPVDAEDNSSSGPNNSNTLNYRKSTVKELITIVKAKALHQKGLPKLKKVQLIALLEGS
;
A
#
# COMPACT_ATOMS: atom_id res chain seq x y z
N MET A 1 2.12 22.83 16.88
CA MET A 1 0.71 22.40 16.64
C MET A 1 0.57 21.61 15.33
N LEU A 2 1.15 22.09 14.22
CA LEU A 2 1.12 21.41 12.91
C LEU A 2 1.63 19.96 12.96
N MET A 3 2.75 19.68 13.63
CA MET A 3 3.28 18.30 13.75
C MET A 3 2.37 17.32 14.50
N VAL A 4 1.74 17.75 15.60
CA VAL A 4 0.86 16.88 16.39
C VAL A 4 -0.42 16.56 15.62
N LEU A 5 -0.93 17.53 14.85
CA LEU A 5 -2.02 17.33 13.91
C LEU A 5 -1.61 16.41 12.75
N LEU A 6 -0.42 16.60 12.18
CA LEU A 6 0.09 15.79 11.09
C LEU A 6 0.40 14.35 11.50
N VAL A 7 0.93 14.09 12.70
CA VAL A 7 1.14 12.74 13.24
C VAL A 7 -0.20 12.06 13.57
N LYS A 8 -1.18 12.80 14.11
CA LYS A 8 -2.56 12.27 14.28
C LYS A 8 -3.20 11.92 12.94
N LEU A 9 -3.13 12.82 11.95
CA LEU A 9 -3.62 12.60 10.58
C LEU A 9 -2.89 11.44 9.88
N TRP A 10 -1.60 11.24 10.17
CA TRP A 10 -0.77 10.22 9.51
C TRP A 10 -1.01 8.80 10.04
N ILE A 11 -1.57 8.63 11.25
CA ILE A 11 -1.80 7.30 11.84
C ILE A 11 -3.29 6.91 11.88
N LEU A 12 -4.20 7.88 11.92
CA LEU A 12 -5.65 7.62 11.86
C LEU A 12 -6.20 7.46 10.43
N GLN A 13 -5.48 7.87 9.39
CA GLN A 13 -5.95 7.80 8.02
C GLN A 13 -5.05 6.92 7.16
N THR A 14 -5.53 5.71 6.87
CA THR A 14 -5.05 4.89 5.78
C THR A 14 -5.37 5.58 4.45
N LEU A 15 -4.35 5.83 3.60
CA LEU A 15 -4.36 5.85 2.11
C LEU A 15 -3.20 6.66 1.47
N SER A 16 -2.70 6.10 0.36
CA SER A 16 -2.27 6.81 -0.87
C SER A 16 -0.86 7.43 -0.99
N VAL A 17 -0.35 7.38 -2.23
CA VAL A 17 0.89 7.94 -2.82
C VAL A 17 1.30 9.32 -2.27
N ALA A 18 0.33 10.12 -1.82
CA ALA A 18 0.56 11.39 -1.15
C ALA A 18 1.46 11.28 0.10
N LYS A 19 1.41 10.17 0.85
CA LYS A 19 2.25 9.95 2.05
C LYS A 19 3.75 9.84 1.73
N LYS A 20 4.11 9.13 0.66
CA LYS A 20 5.50 9.05 0.19
C LYS A 20 5.99 10.41 -0.31
N LYS A 21 5.12 11.15 -1.01
CA LYS A 21 5.43 12.53 -1.40
C LYS A 21 5.63 13.42 -0.18
N LEU A 22 4.81 13.27 0.87
CA LEU A 22 4.92 14.07 2.09
C LEU A 22 6.22 13.76 2.86
N LEU A 23 6.51 12.49 3.13
CA LEU A 23 7.73 12.10 3.85
C LEU A 23 8.99 12.58 3.11
N ASN A 24 9.04 12.41 1.79
CA ASN A 24 10.26 12.71 1.02
C ASN A 24 10.41 14.20 0.68
N LYS A 25 9.30 14.96 0.53
CA LYS A 25 9.34 16.36 0.06
C LYS A 25 9.07 17.38 1.15
N LEU A 26 8.42 17.01 2.25
CA LEU A 26 8.13 17.97 3.32
C LEU A 26 9.42 18.53 3.96
N PRO A 27 10.43 17.70 4.32
CA PRO A 27 11.64 18.21 4.96
C PRO A 27 12.35 19.31 4.17
N THR A 28 12.33 19.22 2.83
CA THR A 28 13.01 20.18 1.95
C THR A 28 12.32 21.53 1.89
N ILE A 29 11.02 21.62 2.22
CA ILE A 29 10.26 22.89 2.20
C ILE A 29 10.04 23.51 3.59
N LEU A 30 10.33 22.76 4.67
CA LEU A 30 10.07 23.21 6.05
C LEU A 30 10.82 24.49 6.42
N HIS A 31 12.01 24.72 5.88
CA HIS A 31 12.81 25.92 6.13
C HIS A 31 12.07 27.23 5.80
N LYS A 32 11.07 27.18 4.90
CA LYS A 32 10.26 28.35 4.52
C LYS A 32 9.24 28.76 5.59
N TYR A 33 8.88 27.84 6.49
CA TYR A 33 7.78 28.01 7.43
C TYR A 33 8.18 27.83 8.90
N LEU A 34 9.40 27.36 9.14
CA LEU A 34 9.92 27.11 10.49
C LEU A 34 10.88 28.21 10.92
N TYR A 35 10.98 28.38 12.24
CA TYR A 35 11.95 29.29 12.82
C TYR A 35 13.37 28.76 12.60
N PRO A 36 14.35 29.63 12.24
CA PRO A 36 15.71 29.21 11.90
C PRO A 36 16.42 28.41 12.99
N ASP A 37 16.20 28.77 14.25
CA ASP A 37 16.81 28.16 15.45
C ASP A 37 16.39 26.70 15.70
N THR A 38 15.18 26.33 15.25
CA THR A 38 14.56 25.04 15.54
C THR A 38 14.29 24.22 14.28
N CYS A 39 14.38 24.85 13.10
CA CYS A 39 14.23 24.20 11.81
C CYS A 39 15.12 22.96 11.64
N PRO A 40 16.44 22.99 11.95
CA PRO A 40 17.29 21.82 11.80
C PRO A 40 16.80 20.62 12.62
N THR A 41 16.40 20.86 13.88
CA THR A 41 15.87 19.82 14.77
C THR A 41 14.55 19.26 14.26
N VAL A 42 13.64 20.12 13.79
CA VAL A 42 12.34 19.68 13.25
C VAL A 42 12.53 18.88 11.94
N CYS A 43 13.44 19.30 11.06
CA CYS A 43 13.79 18.52 9.87
C CYS A 43 14.35 17.15 10.27
N LYS A 44 15.23 17.09 11.27
CA LYS A 44 15.78 15.84 11.79
C LYS A 44 14.71 14.93 12.40
N ILE A 45 13.72 15.48 13.11
CA ILE A 45 12.58 14.69 13.63
C ILE A 45 11.84 13.99 12.48
N TRP A 46 11.64 14.68 11.35
CA TRP A 46 10.99 14.10 10.17
C TRP A 46 11.84 13.03 9.48
N THR A 47 13.12 13.31 9.23
CA THR A 47 13.98 12.35 8.52
C THR A 47 14.25 11.12 9.38
N SER A 48 14.52 11.28 10.68
CA SER A 48 14.66 10.14 11.61
C SER A 48 13.37 9.32 11.71
N PHE A 49 12.20 9.96 11.59
CA PHE A 49 10.94 9.24 11.54
C PHE A 49 10.77 8.44 10.25
N GLU A 50 11.12 9.01 9.09
CA GLU A 50 11.08 8.30 7.80
C GLU A 50 11.98 7.07 7.83
N GLU A 51 13.22 7.22 8.28
CA GLU A 51 14.19 6.12 8.45
C GLU A 51 13.64 5.04 9.40
N TYR A 52 13.09 5.47 10.54
CA TYR A 52 12.51 4.57 11.52
C TYR A 52 11.31 3.80 10.95
N TYR A 53 10.41 4.51 10.26
CA TYR A 53 9.24 3.91 9.61
C TYR A 53 9.63 2.91 8.53
N ASN A 54 10.63 3.23 7.71
CA ASN A 54 11.14 2.32 6.69
C ASN A 54 11.73 1.06 7.32
N THR A 55 12.45 1.21 8.44
CA THR A 55 12.99 0.08 9.21
C THR A 55 11.87 -0.86 9.67
N ILE A 56 10.83 -0.36 10.33
CA ILE A 56 9.73 -1.20 10.84
C ILE A 56 8.79 -1.74 9.75
N SER A 57 8.90 -1.21 8.53
CA SER A 57 8.07 -1.59 7.38
C SER A 57 8.75 -2.58 6.44
N ASP A 58 9.97 -3.02 6.76
CA ASP A 58 10.71 -4.02 6.02
C ASP A 58 10.13 -5.42 6.25
N PHE A 59 9.89 -6.14 5.16
CA PHE A 59 9.40 -7.52 5.19
C PHE A 59 10.45 -8.52 5.66
N ASN A 60 11.73 -8.15 5.61
CA ASN A 60 12.85 -9.02 5.97
C ASN A 60 13.33 -8.83 7.42
N LEU A 61 12.53 -8.15 8.25
CA LEU A 61 12.86 -7.98 9.66
C LEU A 61 12.94 -9.32 10.38
N THR A 62 14.06 -9.54 11.06
CA THR A 62 14.28 -10.66 11.98
C THR A 62 14.07 -10.22 13.43
N ASN A 63 13.88 -11.19 14.32
CA ASN A 63 13.61 -10.95 15.74
C ASN A 63 14.75 -10.18 16.43
N ASP A 64 16.00 -10.39 16.00
CA ASP A 64 17.19 -9.72 16.53
C ASP A 64 17.20 -8.21 16.28
N CYS A 65 16.39 -7.72 15.35
CA CYS A 65 16.26 -6.29 15.07
C CYS A 65 15.48 -5.54 16.16
N ALA A 66 14.77 -6.22 17.06
CA ALA A 66 13.85 -5.60 18.02
C ALA A 66 14.53 -4.54 18.92
N ILE A 67 15.71 -4.84 19.46
CA ILE A 67 16.45 -3.91 20.33
C ILE A 67 16.82 -2.63 19.57
N ASN A 68 17.36 -2.77 18.36
CA ASN A 68 17.71 -1.63 17.51
C ASN A 68 16.48 -0.77 17.14
N ILE A 69 15.34 -1.41 16.88
CA ILE A 69 14.07 -0.71 16.62
C ILE A 69 13.63 0.07 17.86
N TYR A 70 13.72 -0.52 19.05
CA TYR A 70 13.38 0.16 20.30
C TYR A 70 14.28 1.37 20.56
N ASP A 71 15.60 1.21 20.39
CA ASP A 71 16.56 2.28 20.63
C ASP A 71 16.39 3.45 19.66
N LYS A 72 16.20 3.16 18.37
CA LYS A 72 15.87 4.17 17.35
C LYS A 72 14.57 4.89 17.68
N GLY A 73 13.53 4.14 18.05
CA GLY A 73 12.23 4.69 18.44
C GLY A 73 12.33 5.63 19.64
N LYS A 74 13.04 5.22 20.70
CA LYS A 74 13.30 6.08 21.87
C LYS A 74 14.09 7.33 21.52
N ALA A 75 15.15 7.19 20.73
CA ALA A 75 15.97 8.32 20.31
C ALA A 75 15.13 9.35 19.55
N TRP A 76 14.22 8.89 18.69
CA TRP A 76 13.27 9.74 17.98
C TRP A 76 12.31 10.48 18.93
N ILE A 77 11.71 9.81 19.91
CA ILE A 77 10.84 10.47 20.92
C ILE A 77 11.63 11.48 21.76
N LYS A 78 12.87 11.15 22.13
CA LYS A 78 13.75 12.05 22.87
C LYS A 78 14.06 13.31 22.05
N LEU A 79 14.34 13.15 20.75
CA LEU A 79 14.54 14.26 19.83
C LEU A 79 13.27 15.11 19.67
N PHE A 80 12.10 14.48 19.57
CA PHE A 80 10.83 15.21 19.58
C PHE A 80 10.67 16.04 20.85
N CYS A 81 10.95 15.45 22.02
CA CYS A 81 10.80 16.11 23.31
C CYS A 81 11.86 17.18 23.61
N SER A 82 12.98 17.22 22.87
CA SER A 82 14.03 18.22 23.11
C SER A 82 13.58 19.65 22.78
N LEU A 83 12.54 19.79 21.97
CA LEU A 83 11.95 21.09 21.61
C LEU A 83 10.93 21.61 22.62
N LYS A 84 10.67 20.89 23.74
CA LYS A 84 9.58 21.21 24.68
C LYS A 84 9.63 22.64 25.24
N ASP A 85 10.84 23.14 25.53
CA ASP A 85 11.06 24.45 26.16
C ASP A 85 11.23 25.55 25.10
N LEU A 86 11.45 25.17 23.83
CA LEU A 86 11.65 26.08 22.71
C LEU A 86 10.36 26.35 21.93
N ARG A 87 9.48 25.35 21.84
CA ARG A 87 8.28 25.39 20.99
C ARG A 87 7.10 24.67 21.64
N ARG A 88 5.92 25.29 21.57
CA ARG A 88 4.67 24.70 22.07
C ARG A 88 4.30 23.45 21.27
N GLY A 89 4.03 22.36 21.99
CA GLY A 89 3.51 21.11 21.42
C GLY A 89 4.51 19.96 21.32
N TYR A 90 5.73 20.14 21.82
CA TYR A 90 6.80 19.13 21.84
C TYR A 90 7.01 18.53 23.24
N THR A 91 5.99 18.58 24.10
CA THR A 91 6.08 18.00 25.45
C THR A 91 5.77 16.51 25.44
N ARG A 92 6.17 15.79 26.49
CA ARG A 92 5.86 14.35 26.65
C ARG A 92 4.35 14.06 26.59
N ALA A 93 3.53 14.95 27.14
CA ALA A 93 2.06 14.86 27.07
C ALA A 93 1.50 14.95 25.64
N ARG A 94 2.31 15.33 24.65
CA ARG A 94 1.95 15.40 23.23
C ARG A 94 2.45 14.21 22.42
N VAL A 95 3.15 13.27 23.04
CA VAL A 95 3.42 11.95 22.45
C VAL A 95 2.08 11.25 22.26
N THR A 96 1.74 10.97 21.00
CA THR A 96 0.45 10.36 20.68
C THR A 96 0.44 8.87 21.05
N PRO A 97 -0.74 8.25 21.25
CA PRO A 97 -0.84 6.81 21.48
C PRO A 97 -0.12 5.98 20.42
N TYR A 98 -0.12 6.44 19.17
CA TYR A 98 0.57 5.72 18.11
C TYR A 98 2.09 5.89 18.09
N MET A 99 2.60 7.06 18.47
CA MET A 99 4.04 7.21 18.72
C MET A 99 4.49 6.25 19.83
N HIS A 100 3.67 6.09 20.86
CA HIS A 100 3.89 5.12 21.92
C HIS A 100 3.82 3.66 21.40
N LEU A 101 2.77 3.30 20.66
CA LEU A 101 2.63 1.97 20.03
C LEU A 101 3.85 1.62 19.16
N MET A 102 4.27 2.55 18.31
CA MET A 102 5.44 2.36 17.44
C MET A 102 6.71 2.08 18.25
N VAL A 103 6.96 2.84 19.32
CA VAL A 103 8.21 2.71 20.07
C VAL A 103 8.22 1.53 21.04
N TYR A 104 7.10 1.23 21.70
CA TYR A 104 7.08 0.26 22.79
C TYR A 104 6.46 -1.08 22.40
N HIS A 105 5.52 -1.11 21.46
CA HIS A 105 4.82 -2.33 21.09
C HIS A 105 5.35 -2.96 19.81
N VAL A 106 5.73 -2.17 18.79
CA VAL A 106 6.31 -2.74 17.56
C VAL A 106 7.58 -3.57 17.83
N PRO A 107 8.55 -3.13 18.66
CA PRO A 107 9.71 -3.98 19.00
C PRO A 107 9.30 -5.32 19.62
N TYR A 108 8.31 -5.30 20.51
CA TYR A 108 7.78 -6.52 21.11
C TYR A 108 7.19 -7.46 20.04
N PHE A 109 6.39 -6.93 19.10
CA PHE A 109 5.89 -7.75 17.99
C PHE A 109 7.02 -8.28 17.11
N VAL A 110 8.06 -7.48 16.86
CA VAL A 110 9.20 -7.93 16.07
C VAL A 110 9.98 -9.03 16.75
N GLN A 111 10.21 -8.91 18.05
CA GLN A 111 10.91 -9.90 18.85
C GLN A 111 10.20 -11.26 18.86
N ASN A 112 8.87 -11.26 18.90
CA ASN A 112 8.09 -12.49 19.07
C ASN A 112 7.59 -13.09 17.75
N TYR A 113 7.40 -12.27 16.71
CA TYR A 113 6.72 -12.68 15.47
C TYR A 113 7.44 -12.25 14.19
N GLY A 114 8.60 -11.58 14.28
CA GLY A 114 9.35 -11.12 13.11
C GLY A 114 8.74 -9.88 12.45
N CYS A 115 8.37 -9.94 11.17
CA CYS A 115 7.91 -8.74 10.47
C CYS A 115 6.57 -8.22 11.01
N PHE A 116 6.51 -6.97 11.48
CA PHE A 116 5.25 -6.33 11.94
C PHE A 116 4.20 -6.19 10.82
N LYS A 117 4.64 -6.06 9.56
CA LYS A 117 3.78 -5.74 8.42
C LYS A 117 2.77 -6.83 8.08
N GLN A 118 3.04 -8.07 8.48
CA GLN A 118 2.10 -9.18 8.30
C GLN A 118 0.78 -8.98 9.08
N PHE A 119 0.79 -8.13 10.12
CA PHE A 119 -0.39 -7.84 10.94
C PHE A 119 -1.16 -6.59 10.48
N THR A 120 -0.83 -6.03 9.32
CA THR A 120 -1.49 -4.82 8.82
C THR A 120 -2.85 -5.11 8.20
N GLY A 121 -3.86 -4.27 8.48
CA GLY A 121 -5.21 -4.40 7.95
C GLY A 121 -5.38 -3.99 6.47
N GLN A 122 -4.28 -3.71 5.76
CA GLN A 122 -4.33 -3.14 4.40
C GLN A 122 -5.08 -4.04 3.40
N GLY A 123 -4.98 -5.36 3.54
CA GLY A 123 -5.74 -6.30 2.71
C GLY A 123 -7.25 -6.22 2.94
N VAL A 124 -7.67 -6.01 4.19
CA VAL A 124 -9.09 -5.88 4.55
C VAL A 124 -9.68 -4.59 3.98
N GLU A 125 -8.95 -3.49 4.04
CA GLU A 125 -9.37 -2.21 3.46
C GLU A 125 -9.54 -2.30 1.95
N LYS A 126 -8.58 -2.94 1.26
CA LYS A 126 -8.68 -3.19 -0.18
C LYS A 126 -9.89 -4.05 -0.53
N ASN A 127 -10.16 -5.11 0.23
CA ASN A 127 -11.34 -5.95 0.02
C ASN A 127 -12.64 -5.18 0.19
N ASN A 128 -12.70 -4.23 1.14
CA ASN A 128 -13.86 -3.36 1.34
C ASN A 128 -14.06 -2.41 0.14
N ASP A 129 -12.98 -1.85 -0.40
CA ASP A 129 -13.06 -1.00 -1.60
C ASP A 129 -13.51 -1.79 -2.83
N ASP A 130 -12.97 -3.01 -3.01
CA ASP A 130 -13.35 -3.90 -4.09
C ASP A 130 -14.83 -4.33 -3.95
N ALA A 131 -15.30 -4.63 -2.73
CA ALA A 131 -16.71 -4.95 -2.46
C ALA A 131 -17.67 -3.80 -2.77
N LYS A 132 -17.30 -2.55 -2.42
CA LYS A 132 -18.08 -1.36 -2.78
C LYS A 132 -18.16 -1.15 -4.29
N SER A 133 -17.07 -1.43 -5.00
CA SER A 133 -17.01 -1.35 -6.46
C SER A 133 -17.99 -2.35 -7.10
N VAL A 134 -17.93 -3.62 -6.66
CA VAL A 134 -18.84 -4.68 -7.13
C VAL A 134 -20.29 -4.34 -6.82
N LYS A 135 -20.60 -3.90 -5.60
CA LYS A 135 -21.95 -3.49 -5.21
C LYS A 135 -22.50 -2.36 -6.09
N ARG A 136 -21.66 -1.39 -6.48
CA ARG A 136 -22.06 -0.29 -7.38
C ARG A 136 -22.42 -0.79 -8.77
N ILE A 137 -21.63 -1.71 -9.31
CA ILE A 137 -21.89 -2.34 -10.61
C ILE A 137 -23.21 -3.13 -10.57
N MET A 138 -23.45 -3.86 -9.48
CA MET A 138 -24.66 -4.68 -9.32
C MET A 138 -25.95 -3.87 -9.11
N LEU A 139 -25.87 -2.67 -8.51
CA LEU A 139 -27.04 -1.83 -8.19
C LEU A 139 -27.41 -0.81 -9.27
N ASN A 140 -26.53 -0.52 -10.23
CA ASN A 140 -26.79 0.45 -11.29
C ASN A 140 -26.42 -0.15 -12.66
N PRO A 141 -27.30 -0.98 -13.25
CA PRO A 141 -27.03 -1.64 -14.53
C PRO A 141 -26.95 -0.68 -15.75
N ALA A 142 -27.23 0.62 -15.57
CA ALA A 142 -27.31 1.60 -16.67
C ALA A 142 -26.00 2.36 -16.99
N THR A 143 -24.85 2.01 -16.40
CA THR A 143 -23.55 2.46 -16.96
C THR A 143 -23.20 1.59 -18.17
N PRO A 144 -22.78 2.18 -19.31
CA PRO A 144 -22.56 1.41 -20.53
C PRO A 144 -21.52 0.33 -20.27
N VAL A 145 -21.98 -0.91 -20.41
CA VAL A 145 -21.16 -2.11 -20.49
C VAL A 145 -20.23 -1.93 -21.70
N PRO A 146 -18.93 -2.28 -21.63
CA PRO A 146 -18.17 -2.61 -22.83
C PRO A 146 -18.96 -3.71 -23.53
N VAL A 147 -19.52 -3.35 -24.69
CA VAL A 147 -20.40 -4.14 -25.54
C VAL A 147 -19.97 -5.62 -25.53
N ASP A 148 -20.92 -6.50 -25.27
CA ASP A 148 -21.10 -7.79 -25.95
C ASP A 148 -22.17 -8.62 -25.22
N ALA A 149 -23.44 -8.26 -25.44
CA ALA A 149 -24.56 -9.20 -25.33
C ALA A 149 -25.80 -8.63 -26.03
N GLU A 150 -26.12 -9.12 -27.23
CA GLU A 150 -27.49 -9.42 -27.64
C GLU A 150 -27.51 -10.68 -28.52
N ASP A 151 -28.68 -11.31 -28.50
CA ASP A 151 -29.01 -12.72 -28.76
C ASP A 151 -30.00 -12.85 -29.93
N ASN A 152 -30.13 -14.06 -30.50
CA ASN A 152 -31.18 -14.61 -31.40
C ASN A 152 -31.29 -14.09 -32.87
N SER A 153 -31.50 -14.90 -33.92
CA SER A 153 -31.86 -16.31 -34.10
C SER A 153 -31.69 -16.79 -35.57
N SER A 154 -31.66 -18.13 -35.75
CA SER A 154 -32.00 -18.93 -36.95
C SER A 154 -30.93 -19.28 -38.02
N SER A 155 -30.70 -20.61 -38.10
CA SER A 155 -30.52 -21.48 -39.28
C SER A 155 -29.11 -21.97 -39.66
N GLY A 156 -29.00 -23.31 -39.71
CA GLY A 156 -28.06 -24.03 -40.58
C GLY A 156 -26.81 -24.62 -39.90
N PRO A 157 -26.48 -25.90 -40.16
CA PRO A 157 -25.37 -26.60 -39.49
C PRO A 157 -24.03 -26.21 -40.11
N ASN A 158 -22.93 -26.27 -39.34
CA ASN A 158 -21.64 -26.87 -39.74
C ASN A 158 -20.48 -26.51 -38.78
N ASN A 159 -20.10 -27.51 -38.00
CA ASN A 159 -18.72 -27.93 -37.72
C ASN A 159 -17.60 -26.87 -37.66
N SER A 160 -17.31 -26.35 -36.47
CA SER A 160 -15.93 -25.99 -36.09
C SER A 160 -15.76 -26.15 -34.58
N ASN A 161 -14.68 -26.84 -34.17
CA ASN A 161 -14.34 -27.09 -32.78
C ASN A 161 -13.84 -25.79 -32.13
N THR A 162 -14.76 -24.89 -31.75
CA THR A 162 -14.40 -23.61 -31.13
C THR A 162 -14.11 -23.86 -29.64
N LEU A 163 -12.82 -23.97 -29.30
CA LEU A 163 -12.39 -24.08 -27.90
C LEU A 163 -12.84 -22.83 -27.13
N ASN A 164 -13.81 -22.98 -26.22
CA ASN A 164 -14.33 -21.87 -25.44
C ASN A 164 -13.34 -21.50 -24.31
N TYR A 165 -12.36 -20.66 -24.64
CA TYR A 165 -11.30 -20.19 -23.74
C TYR A 165 -11.85 -19.42 -22.51
N ARG A 166 -13.10 -18.93 -22.57
CA ARG A 166 -13.72 -18.21 -21.45
C ARG A 166 -13.97 -19.11 -20.24
N LYS A 167 -14.12 -20.43 -20.44
CA LYS A 167 -14.31 -21.41 -19.35
C LYS A 167 -12.99 -21.94 -18.75
N SER A 168 -11.86 -21.79 -19.45
CA SER A 168 -10.56 -22.32 -19.03
C SER A 168 -9.90 -21.52 -17.90
N THR A 169 -9.02 -22.17 -17.14
CA THR A 169 -8.22 -21.52 -16.08
C THR A 169 -7.04 -20.74 -16.67
N VAL A 170 -6.48 -19.78 -15.92
CA VAL A 170 -5.30 -19.00 -16.37
C VAL A 170 -4.11 -19.91 -16.70
N LYS A 171 -3.93 -21.00 -15.94
CA LYS A 171 -2.85 -21.96 -16.17
C LYS A 171 -3.02 -22.70 -17.51
N GLU A 172 -4.24 -23.15 -17.82
CA GLU A 172 -4.55 -23.80 -19.09
C GLU A 172 -4.34 -22.85 -20.27
N LEU A 173 -4.79 -21.60 -20.16
CA LEU A 173 -4.62 -20.60 -21.22
C LEU A 173 -3.15 -20.31 -21.51
N ILE A 174 -2.30 -20.22 -20.48
CA ILE A 174 -0.84 -20.06 -20.66
C ILE A 174 -0.23 -21.26 -21.39
N THR A 175 -0.67 -22.48 -21.08
CA THR A 175 -0.20 -23.70 -21.77
C THR A 175 -0.61 -23.70 -23.24
N ILE A 176 -1.84 -23.29 -23.56
CA ILE A 176 -2.34 -23.19 -24.94
C ILE A 176 -1.58 -22.11 -25.72
N VAL A 177 -1.34 -20.93 -25.12
CA VAL A 177 -0.55 -19.84 -25.74
C VAL A 177 0.87 -20.30 -26.08
N LYS A 178 1.49 -21.07 -25.17
CA LYS A 178 2.82 -21.67 -25.41
C LYS A 178 2.79 -22.72 -26.52
N ALA A 179 1.75 -23.55 -26.57
CA ALA A 179 1.59 -24.58 -27.61
C ALA A 179 1.36 -23.98 -29.01
N LYS A 180 0.69 -22.82 -29.10
CA LYS A 180 0.52 -22.05 -30.34
C LYS A 180 1.76 -21.22 -30.76
N ALA A 181 2.89 -21.37 -30.08
CA ALA A 181 4.15 -20.66 -30.36
C ALA A 181 4.04 -19.11 -30.37
N LEU A 182 3.04 -18.54 -29.69
CA LEU A 182 2.88 -17.10 -29.55
C LEU A 182 3.88 -16.58 -28.50
N HIS A 183 5.09 -16.23 -28.97
CA HIS A 183 6.17 -15.75 -28.11
C HIS A 183 5.89 -14.33 -27.59
N GLN A 184 5.32 -14.23 -26.40
CA GLN A 184 5.21 -12.97 -25.66
C GLN A 184 6.01 -13.03 -24.35
N LYS A 185 6.89 -12.05 -24.12
CA LYS A 185 7.62 -11.94 -22.83
C LYS A 185 6.63 -11.57 -21.72
N GLY A 186 6.65 -12.33 -20.62
CA GLY A 186 5.86 -12.01 -19.42
C GLY A 186 4.47 -12.65 -19.32
N LEU A 187 4.19 -13.74 -20.04
CA LEU A 187 2.92 -14.49 -19.95
C LEU A 187 2.36 -14.74 -18.53
N PRO A 188 3.18 -15.05 -17.50
CA PRO A 188 2.65 -15.26 -16.15
C PRO A 188 2.05 -14.01 -15.47
N LYS A 189 2.32 -12.81 -16.02
CA LYS A 189 1.83 -11.53 -15.49
C LYS A 189 0.55 -11.05 -16.18
N LEU A 190 0.09 -11.74 -17.23
CA LEU A 190 -1.09 -11.37 -18.00
C LEU A 190 -2.38 -11.84 -17.32
N LYS A 191 -3.41 -11.00 -17.39
CA LYS A 191 -4.75 -11.33 -16.90
C LYS A 191 -5.46 -12.25 -17.89
N LYS A 192 -6.42 -13.06 -17.42
CA LYS A 192 -7.23 -14.00 -18.23
C LYS A 192 -7.77 -13.38 -19.52
N VAL A 193 -8.28 -12.15 -19.45
CA VAL A 193 -8.82 -11.42 -20.61
C VAL A 193 -7.76 -11.17 -21.68
N GLN A 194 -6.52 -10.85 -21.27
CA GLN A 194 -5.41 -10.59 -22.19
C GLN A 194 -4.93 -11.87 -22.87
N LEU A 195 -4.92 -13.00 -22.14
CA LEU A 195 -4.57 -14.30 -22.69
C LEU A 195 -5.60 -14.81 -23.71
N ILE A 196 -6.89 -14.58 -23.44
CA ILE A 196 -7.98 -14.92 -24.37
C ILE A 196 -7.88 -14.08 -25.64
N ALA A 197 -7.68 -12.76 -25.51
CA ALA A 197 -7.51 -11.87 -26.67
C ALA A 197 -6.32 -12.26 -27.56
N LEU A 198 -5.22 -12.78 -26.99
CA LEU A 198 -4.08 -13.28 -27.76
C LEU A 198 -4.37 -14.58 -28.50
N LEU A 199 -5.22 -15.44 -27.95
CA LEU A 199 -5.60 -16.74 -28.56
C LEU A 199 -6.70 -16.60 -29.61
N GLU A 200 -7.55 -15.58 -29.46
CA GLU A 200 -8.62 -15.23 -30.40
C GLU A 200 -8.12 -14.34 -31.54
N GLY A 201 -7.02 -13.60 -31.32
CA GLY A 201 -6.35 -12.78 -32.34
C GLY A 201 -5.23 -13.49 -33.12
N SER A 202 -5.03 -14.80 -32.95
CA SER A 202 -3.97 -15.62 -33.57
C SER A 202 -4.49 -16.63 -34.58
#